data_AF-A0A2V5PVY0-F1
#
_entry.id   AF-A0A2V5PVY0-F1
#
_cell.length_a   1.000
_cell.length_b   1.000
_cell.length_c   1.000
_cell.angle_alpha   90.00
_cell.angle_beta   90.00
_cell.angle_gamma   90.00
#
_symmetry.space_group_name_H-M   'P 1'
#
loop_
_entity.id
_entity.type
_entity.pdbx_description
1 polymer ?
#
loop_
_entity_poly.entity_id
_entity_poly.type
_entity_poly.pdbx_seq_one_letter_code
_entity_poly.pdbx_strand_id
1 'polypeptide(L)'
;MAELPSPKRRWFQTAPFFWALALIILGTIGWFDYVTGYDLHVFAFYFLPVWLIGWHVGLRSGLYMALFAAGTWFAADRASGHPYSSPGIAGWNALTELAACILVAGIAAIVRTQLRAQEKLNAELFETMAQVKRLEGLLPICAACKQIRNERGEWEVMEKYITGHSEAQFSHSVCPECARKLYPEYLSEPDGKE
;
A
#
# COMPACT_ATOMS: atom_id res chain seq x y z
N MET A 1 -21.77 8.12 -6.37
CA MET A 1 -20.41 8.19 -5.79
C MET A 1 -20.58 8.28 -4.28
N ALA A 2 -20.49 7.16 -3.57
CA ALA A 2 -20.55 7.17 -2.11
C ALA A 2 -19.14 7.45 -1.59
N GLU A 3 -18.95 8.59 -0.92
CA GLU A 3 -17.69 8.91 -0.24
C GLU A 3 -17.44 7.85 0.83
N LEU A 4 -16.42 7.02 0.63
CA LEU A 4 -15.95 6.10 1.66
C LEU A 4 -15.47 6.94 2.86
N PRO A 5 -15.92 6.66 4.09
CA PRO A 5 -15.50 7.42 5.26
C PRO A 5 -13.98 7.33 5.41
N SER A 6 -13.33 8.50 5.49
CA SER A 6 -11.88 8.56 5.70
C SER A 6 -11.49 7.73 6.94
N PRO A 7 -10.47 6.86 6.86
CA PRO A 7 -10.07 6.04 7.99
C PRO A 7 -9.65 6.97 9.14
N LYS A 8 -10.37 6.91 10.27
CA LYS A 8 -10.03 7.67 11.48
C LYS A 8 -8.60 7.32 11.87
N ARG A 9 -7.68 8.28 11.71
CA ARG A 9 -6.28 8.16 12.12
C ARG A 9 -6.25 7.82 13.61
N ARG A 10 -5.78 6.62 13.95
CA ARG A 10 -5.62 6.21 15.35
C ARG A 10 -4.52 7.08 15.98
N TRP A 11 -4.63 7.39 17.28
CA TRP A 11 -3.71 8.31 17.97
C TRP A 11 -2.23 7.91 17.86
N PHE A 12 -1.94 6.61 17.81
CA PHE A 12 -0.59 6.06 17.60
C PHE A 12 -0.05 6.19 16.16
N GLN A 13 -0.81 6.78 15.23
CA GLN A 13 -0.36 7.10 13.87
C GLN A 13 -0.03 8.58 13.69
N THR A 14 -0.03 9.36 14.77
CA THR A 14 0.21 10.81 14.74
C THR A 14 1.69 11.14 14.96
N ALA A 15 2.15 12.28 14.43
CA ALA A 15 3.51 12.76 14.64
C ALA A 15 3.93 12.85 16.13
N PRO A 16 3.12 13.37 17.08
CA PRO A 16 3.52 13.46 18.48
C PRO A 16 3.79 12.10 19.12
N PHE A 17 3.09 11.05 18.71
CA PHE A 17 3.35 9.69 19.21
C PHE A 17 4.77 9.22 18.84
N PHE A 18 5.17 9.38 17.58
CA PHE A 18 6.51 8.98 17.14
C PHE A 18 7.61 9.82 17.78
N TRP A 19 7.37 11.11 18.00
CA TRP A 19 8.29 11.96 18.77
C TRP A 19 8.45 11.48 20.21
N ALA A 20 7.35 11.21 20.92
CA ALA A 20 7.40 10.70 22.28
C ALA A 20 8.17 9.37 22.37
N LEU A 21 7.87 8.44 21.46
CA LEU A 21 8.55 7.15 21.39
C LEU A 21 10.06 7.30 21.10
N ALA A 22 10.42 8.14 20.12
CA ALA A 22 11.81 8.39 19.77
C ALA A 22 12.61 9.04 20.91
N LEU A 23 12.00 9.97 21.64
CA LEU A 23 12.63 10.62 22.80
C LEU A 23 12.82 9.63 23.96
N ILE A 24 11.87 8.74 24.21
CA ILE A 24 12.02 7.67 25.21
C ILE A 24 13.18 6.75 24.82
N ILE A 25 13.21 6.28 23.57
CA ILE A 25 14.30 5.42 23.07
C ILE A 25 15.64 6.13 23.22
N LEU A 26 15.77 7.36 22.74
CA LEU A 26 17.02 8.11 22.82
C LEU A 26 17.45 8.35 24.27
N GLY A 27 16.53 8.71 25.16
CA GLY A 27 16.82 8.89 26.59
C GLY A 27 17.30 7.60 27.25
N THR A 28 16.68 6.45 26.92
CA THR A 28 17.13 5.15 27.44
C THR A 28 18.51 4.75 26.93
N ILE A 29 18.82 5.00 25.66
CA ILE A 29 20.13 4.73 25.07
C ILE A 29 21.18 5.63 25.72
N GLY A 30 20.92 6.94 25.82
CA GLY A 30 21.88 7.88 26.44
C GLY A 30 22.13 7.61 27.92
N TRP A 31 21.10 7.22 28.68
CA TRP A 31 21.26 6.76 30.06
C TRP A 31 22.11 5.49 30.14
N PHE A 32 21.84 4.51 29.27
CA PHE A 32 22.58 3.27 29.21
C PHE A 32 24.06 3.52 28.90
N ASP A 33 24.34 4.30 27.86
CA ASP A 33 25.67 4.71 27.41
C ASP A 33 26.47 5.40 28.54
N TYR A 34 25.82 6.29 29.30
CA TYR A 34 26.42 6.91 30.47
C TYR A 34 26.78 5.91 31.58
N VAL A 35 25.89 4.95 31.88
CA VAL A 35 26.07 3.98 32.97
C VAL A 35 27.07 2.87 32.61
N THR A 36 27.03 2.37 31.37
CA THR A 36 27.99 1.35 30.90
C THR A 36 29.38 1.91 30.66
N GLY A 37 29.51 3.23 30.61
CA GLY A 37 30.78 3.89 30.35
C GLY A 37 31.34 3.52 28.98
N TYR A 38 32.66 3.45 28.87
CA TYR A 38 33.37 3.31 27.60
C TYR A 38 33.58 1.87 27.13
N ASP A 39 33.22 0.88 27.94
CA ASP A 39 33.52 -0.53 27.67
C ASP A 39 32.61 -1.14 26.60
N LEU A 40 31.45 -0.53 26.31
CA LEU A 40 30.50 -0.99 25.30
C LEU A 40 30.14 0.13 24.31
N HIS A 41 30.52 -0.06 23.04
CA HIS A 41 30.12 0.86 21.97
C HIS A 41 28.69 0.56 21.49
N VAL A 42 27.70 1.33 21.96
CA VAL A 42 26.28 1.21 21.56
C VAL A 42 25.85 2.21 20.48
N PHE A 43 26.78 2.76 19.71
CA PHE A 43 26.53 3.82 18.71
C PHE A 43 25.41 3.48 17.70
N ALA A 44 25.36 2.22 17.22
CA ALA A 44 24.37 1.80 16.23
C ALA A 44 22.91 1.96 16.70
N PHE A 45 22.66 1.97 18.01
CA PHE A 45 21.31 2.12 18.56
C PHE A 45 20.80 3.57 18.45
N TYR A 46 21.68 4.58 18.39
CA TYR A 46 21.30 5.98 18.19
C TYR A 46 20.64 6.22 16.82
N PHE A 47 20.84 5.31 15.86
CA PHE A 47 20.18 5.36 14.56
C PHE A 47 18.68 4.99 14.62
N LEU A 48 18.23 4.24 15.63
CA LEU A 48 16.83 3.80 15.76
C LEU A 48 15.82 4.95 15.88
N PRO A 49 15.98 5.91 16.82
CA PRO A 49 15.04 7.04 16.92
C PRO A 49 15.07 7.91 15.66
N VAL A 50 16.23 8.05 15.01
CA VAL A 50 16.38 8.83 13.77
C VAL A 50 15.66 8.16 12.60
N TRP A 51 15.86 6.86 12.41
CA TRP A 51 15.16 6.05 11.40
C TRP A 51 13.64 6.11 11.61
N LEU A 52 13.17 5.97 12.86
CA LEU A 52 11.75 6.00 13.21
C LEU A 52 11.10 7.32 12.79
N ILE A 53 11.71 8.46 13.12
CA ILE A 53 11.20 9.78 12.76
C ILE A 53 11.28 10.01 11.25
N GLY A 54 12.39 9.66 10.62
CA GLY A 54 12.58 9.76 9.17
C GLY A 54 11.52 8.98 8.38
N TRP A 55 11.19 7.78 8.84
CA TRP A 55 10.21 6.89 8.20
C TRP A 55 8.75 7.33 8.42
N HIS A 56 8.39 7.77 9.62
CA HIS A 56 6.99 8.01 9.96
C HIS A 56 6.55 9.48 9.85
N VAL A 57 7.45 10.42 10.15
CA VAL A 57 7.13 11.86 10.18
C VAL A 57 7.71 12.56 8.95
N GLY A 58 8.96 12.28 8.61
CA GLY A 58 9.61 12.75 7.37
C GLY A 58 11.02 13.31 7.58
N LEU A 59 11.64 13.75 6.48
CA LEU A 59 13.06 14.11 6.45
C LEU A 59 13.44 15.25 7.40
N ARG A 60 12.69 16.36 7.39
CA ARG A 60 12.99 17.54 8.23
C ARG A 60 13.01 17.19 9.72
N SER A 61 12.00 16.45 10.18
CA SER A 61 11.94 15.96 11.56
C SER A 61 13.07 14.96 11.85
N GLY A 62 13.42 14.11 10.88
CA GLY A 62 14.56 13.19 10.99
C GLY A 62 15.89 13.92 11.18
N LEU A 63 16.12 15.04 10.50
CA LEU A 63 17.31 15.87 10.67
C LEU A 63 17.39 16.50 12.06
N TYR A 64 16.27 16.99 12.60
CA TYR A 64 16.24 17.47 13.99
C TYR A 64 16.54 16.35 14.99
N MET A 65 16.00 15.16 14.77
CA MET A 65 16.30 14.00 15.61
C MET A 65 17.77 13.56 15.49
N ALA A 66 18.37 13.62 14.30
CA ALA A 66 19.79 13.33 14.08
C ALA A 66 20.71 14.27 14.88
N LEU A 67 20.41 15.58 14.86
CA LEU A 67 21.12 16.57 15.69
C LEU A 67 20.96 16.27 17.18
N PHE A 68 19.75 15.91 17.61
CA PHE A 68 19.46 15.63 19.02
C PHE A 68 20.12 14.34 19.50
N ALA A 69 20.14 13.29 18.66
CA ALA A 69 20.84 12.03 18.92
C ALA A 69 22.36 12.24 19.02
N ALA A 70 22.97 12.93 18.05
CA ALA A 70 24.39 13.26 18.09
C ALA A 70 24.77 14.13 19.31
N GLY A 71 23.92 15.08 19.68
CA GLY A 71 24.11 15.90 20.88
C GLY A 71 24.01 15.09 22.18
N THR A 72 23.07 14.14 22.24
CA THR A 72 22.91 13.24 23.40
C THR A 72 24.12 12.32 23.55
N TRP A 73 24.58 11.73 22.45
CA TRP A 73 25.81 10.92 22.43
C TRP A 73 27.02 11.75 22.89
N PHE A 74 27.23 12.94 22.34
CA PHE A 74 28.34 13.81 22.73
C PHE A 74 28.29 14.22 24.21
N ALA A 75 27.08 14.46 24.74
CA ALA A 75 26.90 14.77 26.15
C ALA A 75 27.21 13.56 27.05
N ALA A 76 26.76 12.36 26.66
CA ALA A 76 27.04 11.11 27.38
C ALA A 76 28.55 10.80 27.39
N ASP A 77 29.22 10.91 26.24
CA ASP A 77 30.66 10.74 26.07
C ASP A 77 31.47 11.72 26.92
N ARG A 78 31.04 12.99 26.99
CA ARG A 78 31.66 14.00 27.83
C ARG A 78 31.48 13.72 29.32
N ALA A 79 30.31 13.20 29.71
CA ALA A 79 29.94 12.93 31.10
C ALA A 79 30.55 11.62 31.63
N SER A 80 30.78 10.62 30.78
CA SER A 80 31.42 9.36 31.14
C SER A 80 32.95 9.49 31.30
N GLY A 81 33.54 10.62 30.88
CA GLY A 81 34.93 10.96 31.17
C GLY A 81 35.96 10.19 30.35
N HIS A 82 35.62 9.84 29.10
CA HIS A 82 36.51 9.09 28.20
C HIS A 82 37.92 9.70 28.11
N PRO A 83 38.99 8.90 28.35
CA PRO A 83 40.36 9.35 28.18
C PRO A 83 40.72 9.43 26.70
N TYR A 84 40.38 10.54 26.05
CA TYR A 84 40.80 10.80 24.67
C TYR A 84 42.26 11.22 24.62
N SER A 85 43.05 10.53 23.79
CA SER A 85 44.46 10.87 23.55
C SER A 85 44.65 12.26 22.93
N SER A 86 43.64 12.75 22.19
CA SER A 86 43.60 14.12 21.71
C SER A 86 42.16 14.65 21.59
N PRO A 87 41.92 15.95 21.80
CA PRO A 87 40.60 16.55 21.65
C PRO A 87 40.00 16.42 20.24
N GLY A 88 40.84 16.19 19.22
CA GLY A 88 40.40 16.00 17.84
C GLY A 88 39.59 14.72 17.62
N ILE A 89 39.83 13.67 18.43
CA ILE A 89 39.13 12.38 18.30
C ILE A 89 37.65 12.54 18.71
N ALA A 90 37.37 13.24 19.81
CA ALA A 90 35.99 13.50 20.25
C ALA A 90 35.20 14.30 19.18
N GLY A 91 35.83 15.32 18.59
CA GLY A 91 35.22 16.09 17.49
C GLY A 91 34.96 15.25 16.24
N TRP A 92 35.90 14.35 15.88
CA TRP A 92 35.74 13.44 14.76
C TRP A 92 34.63 12.41 14.98
N ASN A 93 34.52 11.85 16.19
CA ASN A 93 33.46 10.92 16.55
C ASN A 93 32.08 11.61 16.50
N ALA A 94 31.96 12.83 17.03
CA ALA A 94 30.71 13.60 16.95
C ALA A 94 30.30 13.90 15.49
N LEU A 95 31.29 14.24 14.65
CA LEU A 95 31.05 14.51 13.23
C LEU A 95 30.59 13.26 12.48
N THR A 96 31.27 12.13 12.70
CA THR A 96 30.93 10.86 12.04
C THR A 96 29.57 10.34 12.47
N GLU A 97 29.23 10.44 13.76
CA GLU A 97 27.92 10.07 14.29
C GLU A 97 26.81 10.94 13.69
N LEU A 98 26.99 12.26 13.64
CA LEU A 98 26.03 13.17 13.03
C LEU A 98 25.83 12.86 11.54
N ALA A 99 26.92 12.64 10.80
CA ALA A 99 26.86 12.30 9.38
C ALA A 99 26.10 10.98 9.15
N ALA A 100 26.37 9.95 9.96
CA ALA A 100 25.67 8.67 9.90
C ALA A 100 24.17 8.82 10.19
N CYS A 101 23.80 9.57 11.24
CA CYS A 101 22.40 9.84 11.55
C CYS A 101 21.67 10.59 10.42
N ILE A 102 22.31 11.59 9.80
CA ILE A 102 21.75 12.31 8.64
C ILE A 102 21.52 11.36 7.46
N LEU A 103 22.48 10.47 7.16
CA LEU A 103 22.33 9.46 6.11
C LEU A 103 21.16 8.52 6.40
N VAL A 104 21.05 8.01 7.64
CA VAL A 104 19.94 7.14 8.06
C VAL A 104 18.59 7.86 7.92
N ALA A 105 18.48 9.11 8.36
CA ALA A 105 17.27 9.92 8.20
C ALA A 105 16.89 10.09 6.71
N GLY A 106 17.89 10.37 5.87
CA GLY A 106 17.75 10.51 4.42
C GLY A 106 17.23 9.24 3.77
N ILE A 107 17.90 8.10 4.02
CA ILE A 107 17.54 6.79 3.47
C ILE A 107 16.13 6.39 3.93
N ALA A 108 15.82 6.52 5.23
CA ALA A 108 14.49 6.17 5.75
C ALA A 108 13.39 6.99 5.07
N ALA A 109 13.60 8.30 4.92
CA ALA A 109 12.64 9.18 4.28
C ALA A 109 12.48 8.88 2.78
N ILE A 110 13.58 8.69 2.05
CA ILE A 110 13.57 8.40 0.60
C ILE A 110 12.93 7.05 0.32
N VAL A 111 13.28 6.00 1.06
CA VAL A 111 12.69 4.67 0.88
C VAL A 111 11.19 4.72 1.15
N ARG A 112 10.76 5.46 2.18
CA ARG A 112 9.33 5.62 2.47
C ARG A 112 8.59 6.35 1.35
N THR A 113 9.17 7.40 0.77
CA THR A 113 8.52 8.14 -0.33
C THR A 113 8.45 7.29 -1.60
N GLN A 114 9.50 6.53 -1.90
CA GLN A 114 9.53 5.58 -3.02
C GLN A 114 8.48 4.48 -2.87
N LEU A 115 8.37 3.87 -1.68
CA LEU A 115 7.39 2.82 -1.42
C LEU A 115 5.95 3.34 -1.61
N ARG A 116 5.65 4.54 -1.10
CA ARG A 116 4.33 5.17 -1.29
C ARG A 116 4.05 5.51 -2.76
N ALA A 117 5.07 5.88 -3.54
CA ALA A 117 4.90 6.12 -4.97
C ALA A 117 4.58 4.82 -5.72
N GLN A 118 5.30 3.75 -5.41
CA GLN A 118 5.05 2.40 -5.94
C GLN A 118 3.65 1.88 -5.60
N GLU A 119 3.21 2.04 -4.35
CA GLU A 119 1.85 1.66 -3.90
C GLU A 119 0.76 2.39 -4.70
N LYS A 120 0.92 3.70 -4.94
CA LYS A 120 -0.03 4.51 -5.72
C LYS A 120 -0.07 4.07 -7.18
N LEU A 121 1.09 3.87 -7.80
CA LEU A 121 1.18 3.43 -9.19
C LEU A 121 0.55 2.05 -9.39
N ASN A 122 0.79 1.12 -8.46
CA ASN A 122 0.15 -0.19 -8.49
C ASN A 122 -1.37 -0.08 -8.35
N ALA A 123 -1.88 0.78 -7.46
CA ALA A 123 -3.31 1.01 -7.31
C ALA A 123 -3.94 1.56 -8.61
N GLU A 124 -3.29 2.52 -9.25
CA GLU A 124 -3.71 3.10 -10.53
C GLU A 124 -3.67 2.07 -11.67
N LEU A 125 -2.65 1.21 -11.69
CA LEU A 125 -2.56 0.11 -12.64
C LEU A 125 -3.74 -0.86 -12.47
N PHE A 126 -4.04 -1.27 -11.24
CA PHE A 126 -5.19 -2.15 -10.95
C PHE A 126 -6.52 -1.51 -11.33
N GLU A 127 -6.69 -0.22 -11.08
CA GLU A 127 -7.89 0.51 -11.48
C GLU A 127 -8.05 0.55 -13.01
N THR A 128 -6.96 0.83 -13.73
CA THR A 128 -6.94 0.84 -15.19
C THR A 128 -7.28 -0.54 -15.76
N MET A 129 -6.68 -1.61 -15.22
CA MET A 129 -6.99 -2.99 -15.59
C MET A 129 -8.48 -3.32 -15.34
N ALA A 130 -9.05 -2.85 -14.23
CA ALA A 130 -10.47 -3.04 -13.92
C ALA A 130 -11.39 -2.25 -14.87
N GLN A 131 -10.94 -1.12 -15.42
CA GLN A 131 -11.67 -0.38 -16.46
C GLN A 131 -11.63 -1.12 -17.80
N VAL A 132 -10.47 -1.61 -18.24
CA VAL A 132 -10.35 -2.40 -19.48
C VAL A 132 -11.23 -3.64 -19.42
N LYS A 133 -11.19 -4.42 -18.33
CA LYS A 133 -12.07 -5.60 -18.17
C LYS A 133 -13.57 -5.26 -18.21
N ARG A 134 -13.97 -4.10 -17.70
CA ARG A 134 -15.37 -3.64 -17.81
C ARG A 134 -15.75 -3.28 -19.24
N LEU A 135 -14.84 -2.66 -19.99
CA LEU A 135 -15.03 -2.34 -21.40
C LEU A 135 -15.06 -3.61 -22.27
N GLU A 136 -14.24 -4.61 -21.97
CA GLU A 136 -14.27 -5.93 -22.61
C GLU A 136 -15.60 -6.66 -22.36
N GLY A 137 -16.25 -6.43 -21.20
CA GLY A 137 -17.57 -6.98 -20.90
C GLY A 137 -18.75 -6.29 -21.61
N LEU A 138 -18.53 -5.14 -22.25
CA LEU A 138 -19.56 -4.45 -23.03
C LEU A 138 -19.64 -5.05 -24.43
N LEU A 139 -20.58 -5.96 -24.62
CA LEU A 139 -20.86 -6.55 -25.93
C LEU A 139 -21.57 -5.52 -26.82
N PRO A 140 -20.96 -5.07 -27.94
CA PRO A 140 -21.59 -4.13 -28.85
C PRO A 140 -22.73 -4.83 -29.61
N ILE A 141 -23.97 -4.63 -29.16
CA ILE A 141 -25.16 -5.23 -29.77
C ILE A 141 -25.90 -4.26 -30.69
N CYS A 142 -26.42 -4.75 -31.81
CA CYS A 142 -27.31 -3.97 -32.66
C CYS A 142 -28.64 -3.74 -31.94
N ALA A 143 -29.08 -2.48 -31.83
CA ALA A 143 -30.32 -2.13 -31.14
C ALA A 143 -31.56 -2.78 -31.77
N ALA A 144 -31.55 -2.98 -33.10
CA ALA A 144 -32.66 -3.52 -33.87
C ALA A 144 -32.71 -5.06 -33.89
N CYS A 145 -31.62 -5.72 -34.31
CA CYS A 145 -31.61 -7.17 -34.51
C CYS A 145 -30.89 -7.97 -33.40
N LYS A 146 -30.29 -7.30 -32.40
CA LYS A 146 -29.57 -7.91 -31.26
C LYS A 146 -28.35 -8.77 -31.60
N GLN A 147 -27.87 -8.74 -32.84
CA GLN A 147 -26.58 -9.34 -33.20
C GLN A 147 -25.43 -8.64 -32.47
N ILE A 148 -24.37 -9.39 -32.17
CA ILE A 148 -23.15 -8.89 -31.51
C ILE A 148 -22.11 -8.58 -32.58
N ARG A 149 -21.43 -7.44 -32.49
CA ARG A 149 -20.28 -7.12 -33.34
C ARG A 149 -19.01 -7.73 -32.75
N ASN A 150 -18.34 -8.58 -33.51
CA ASN A 150 -17.12 -9.25 -33.07
C ASN A 150 -15.87 -8.33 -33.17
N GLU A 151 -14.71 -8.83 -32.73
CA GLU A 151 -13.43 -8.10 -32.77
C GLU A 151 -12.97 -7.74 -34.20
N ARG A 152 -13.43 -8.50 -35.21
CA ARG A 152 -13.16 -8.23 -36.64
C ARG A 152 -14.13 -7.20 -37.24
N GLY A 153 -15.10 -6.74 -36.45
CA GLY A 153 -16.11 -5.78 -36.87
C GLY A 153 -17.31 -6.39 -37.61
N GLU A 154 -17.40 -7.72 -37.71
CA GLU A 154 -18.49 -8.47 -38.35
C GLU A 154 -19.65 -8.70 -37.35
N TRP A 155 -20.86 -8.85 -37.87
CA TRP A 155 -22.06 -9.09 -37.05
C TRP A 155 -22.37 -10.58 -36.96
N GLU A 156 -22.48 -11.09 -35.74
CA GLU A 156 -22.79 -12.49 -35.46
C GLU A 156 -24.03 -12.64 -34.58
N VAL A 157 -24.71 -13.78 -34.71
CA VAL A 157 -25.83 -14.12 -33.82
C VAL A 157 -25.29 -14.36 -32.41
N MET A 158 -26.06 -13.92 -31.41
CA MET A 158 -25.65 -13.92 -30.01
C MET A 158 -25.21 -15.30 -29.51
N GLU A 159 -25.93 -16.40 -29.85
CA GLU A 159 -25.54 -17.73 -29.39
C GLU A 159 -24.17 -18.15 -29.94
N LYS A 160 -23.91 -17.88 -31.23
CA LYS A 160 -22.63 -18.20 -31.88
C LYS A 160 -21.48 -17.45 -31.19
N TYR A 161 -21.65 -16.14 -30.98
CA TYR A 161 -20.62 -15.32 -30.35
C TYR A 161 -20.33 -15.77 -28.92
N ILE A 162 -21.35 -15.98 -28.09
CA ILE A 162 -21.19 -16.35 -26.67
C ILE A 162 -20.59 -17.75 -26.53
N THR A 163 -21.03 -18.73 -27.33
CA THR A 163 -20.47 -20.09 -27.30
C THR A 163 -19.01 -20.10 -27.74
N GLY A 164 -18.61 -19.20 -28.65
CA GLY A 164 -17.23 -19.08 -29.11
C GLY A 164 -16.29 -18.35 -28.13
N HIS A 165 -16.83 -17.53 -27.22
CA HIS A 165 -16.05 -16.67 -26.30
C HIS A 165 -16.27 -17.00 -24.81
N SER A 166 -16.99 -18.08 -24.49
CA SER A 166 -17.22 -18.53 -23.12
C SER A 166 -17.51 -20.02 -23.06
N GLU A 167 -17.55 -20.59 -21.85
CA GLU A 167 -17.94 -21.99 -21.62
C GLU A 167 -19.47 -22.21 -21.65
N ALA A 168 -20.26 -21.18 -21.97
CA ALA A 168 -21.71 -21.27 -21.97
C ALA A 168 -22.23 -22.15 -23.12
N GLN A 169 -23.25 -22.97 -22.82
CA GLN A 169 -23.97 -23.79 -23.78
C GLN A 169 -25.46 -23.40 -23.81
N PHE A 170 -26.06 -23.37 -24.99
CA PHE A 170 -27.47 -23.00 -25.17
C PHE A 170 -28.35 -24.23 -25.43
N SER A 171 -29.33 -24.46 -24.54
CA SER A 171 -30.42 -25.40 -24.77
C SER A 171 -31.60 -24.69 -25.44
N HIS A 172 -32.17 -25.26 -26.50
CA HIS A 172 -33.31 -24.68 -27.22
C HIS A 172 -34.65 -25.20 -26.67
N SER A 173 -34.91 -24.97 -25.38
CA SER A 173 -36.19 -25.34 -24.75
C SER A 173 -37.25 -24.26 -24.95
N VAL A 174 -38.50 -24.67 -25.15
CA VAL A 174 -39.65 -23.75 -25.16
C VAL A 174 -40.20 -23.67 -23.74
N CYS A 175 -40.35 -22.46 -23.17
CA CYS A 175 -40.93 -22.30 -21.84
C CYS A 175 -42.45 -22.59 -21.85
N PRO A 176 -43.08 -22.94 -20.71
CA PRO A 176 -44.51 -23.28 -20.66
C PRO A 176 -45.43 -22.18 -21.19
N GLU A 177 -45.06 -20.90 -21.03
CA GLU A 177 -45.84 -19.78 -21.58
C GLU A 177 -45.80 -19.73 -23.10
N CYS A 178 -44.60 -19.84 -23.68
CA CYS A 178 -44.44 -19.90 -25.14
C CYS A 178 -45.10 -21.13 -25.73
N ALA A 179 -45.01 -22.29 -25.06
CA ALA A 179 -45.64 -23.52 -25.51
C ALA A 179 -47.17 -23.38 -25.57
N ARG A 180 -47.81 -22.81 -24.54
CA ARG A 180 -49.27 -22.53 -24.55
C ARG A 180 -49.71 -21.59 -25.67
N LYS A 181 -48.84 -20.67 -26.07
CA LYS A 181 -49.14 -19.70 -27.12
C LYS A 181 -48.94 -20.27 -28.53
N LEU A 182 -47.88 -21.07 -28.72
CA LEU A 182 -47.47 -21.58 -30.03
C LEU A 182 -48.10 -22.92 -30.38
N TYR A 183 -48.40 -23.75 -29.36
CA TYR A 183 -48.91 -25.11 -29.50
C TYR A 183 -50.09 -25.39 -28.54
N PRO A 184 -51.12 -24.53 -28.49
CA PRO A 184 -52.25 -24.72 -27.59
C PRO A 184 -52.95 -26.08 -27.78
N GLU A 185 -53.03 -26.57 -29.02
CA GLU A 185 -53.69 -27.81 -29.41
C GLU A 185 -53.01 -29.10 -28.89
N TYR A 186 -51.71 -29.05 -28.59
CA TYR A 186 -50.97 -30.17 -28.02
C TYR A 186 -50.94 -30.15 -26.49
N LEU A 187 -51.42 -29.07 -25.89
CA LEU A 187 -51.46 -28.86 -24.43
C LEU A 187 -52.86 -28.99 -23.85
N SER A 188 -53.91 -28.99 -24.69
CA SER A 188 -55.23 -29.47 -24.30
C SER A 188 -55.17 -30.98 -24.12
N GLU A 189 -55.43 -31.46 -22.90
CA GLU A 189 -55.58 -32.89 -22.63
C GLU A 189 -56.59 -33.50 -23.63
N PRO A 190 -56.33 -34.71 -24.17
CA PRO A 190 -57.34 -35.43 -24.92
C PRO A 190 -58.53 -35.60 -23.99
N ASP A 191 -59.66 -35.01 -24.38
CA ASP A 191 -60.93 -35.04 -23.67
C ASP A 191 -61.19 -36.49 -23.23
N GLY A 192 -61.02 -36.73 -21.92
CA GLY A 192 -61.07 -38.06 -21.33
C GLY A 192 -62.43 -38.69 -21.56
N LYS A 193 -62.52 -39.51 -22.60
CA LYS A 193 -63.58 -40.48 -22.83
C LYS A 193 -62.95 -41.85 -23.00
N GLU A 194 -62.59 -42.47 -21.89
CA GLU A 194 -62.77 -43.91 -21.65
C GLU A 194 -63.19 -44.12 -20.19
#